data_AF-A0A9C7QEM4-F1
#
_entry.id   AF-A0A9C7QEM4-F1
#
_cell.length_a   1.000
_cell.length_b   1.000
_cell.length_c   1.000
_cell.angle_alpha   90.00
_cell.angle_beta   90.00
_cell.angle_gamma   90.00
#
_symmetry.space_group_name_H-M   'P 1'
#
loop_
_entity.id
_entity.type
_entity.pdbx_description
1 polymer ?
#
loop_
_entity_poly.entity_id
_entity_poly.type
_entity_poly.pdbx_seq_one_letter_code
_entity_poly.pdbx_strand_id
1 'polypeptide(L)'
;MLIETGYDRRRAVEYALRWALSRNPEYYNFDNIGGDCTNFVSQCLYAGCRVMNYSGDDGWYYIDLDNRAPAWTGVEFLNRFLLTNSGPAVYGEVRELSGLRPGDVIQLRNSEGRLYHTMIVSFIFTPGNPEGIFTCSHTYDARNRRLSTYSYAEAVGIHISGARREIF
;
A
#
# COMPACT_ATOMS: atom_id res chain seq x y z
N MET A 1 -20.80 -4.17 -15.14
CA MET A 1 -20.29 -2.82 -15.50
C MET A 1 -19.39 -2.32 -14.37
N LEU A 2 -18.36 -1.51 -14.64
CA LEU A 2 -17.52 -0.91 -13.58
C LEU A 2 -18.00 0.51 -13.25
N ILE A 3 -18.04 0.83 -11.95
CA ILE A 3 -18.31 2.18 -11.45
C ILE A 3 -17.16 2.66 -10.55
N GLU A 4 -16.88 3.95 -10.57
CA GLU A 4 -15.96 4.59 -9.63
C GLU A 4 -16.62 4.70 -8.24
N THR A 5 -15.97 4.17 -7.22
CA THR A 5 -16.43 4.25 -5.81
C THR A 5 -15.60 5.20 -4.97
N GLY A 6 -14.46 5.67 -5.51
CA GLY A 6 -13.51 6.53 -4.82
C GLY A 6 -12.66 5.80 -3.78
N TYR A 7 -11.70 6.52 -3.20
CA TYR A 7 -10.76 6.03 -2.20
C TYR A 7 -10.77 6.94 -0.97
N ASP A 8 -11.25 6.42 0.16
CA ASP A 8 -11.25 7.14 1.44
C ASP A 8 -9.86 7.09 2.08
N ARG A 9 -9.04 8.07 1.70
CA ARG A 9 -7.67 8.26 2.19
C ARG A 9 -7.60 8.37 3.71
N ARG A 10 -8.59 9.00 4.33
CA ARG A 10 -8.62 9.18 5.79
C ARG A 10 -8.73 7.82 6.47
N ARG A 11 -9.62 6.94 5.99
CA ARG A 11 -9.74 5.57 6.53
C ARG A 11 -8.47 4.75 6.36
N ALA A 12 -7.78 4.87 5.22
CA ALA A 12 -6.52 4.18 5.01
C ALA A 12 -5.44 4.64 6.01
N VAL A 13 -5.34 5.95 6.24
CA VAL A 13 -4.38 6.53 7.21
C VAL A 13 -4.76 6.18 8.65
N GLU A 14 -6.05 6.23 9.01
CA GLU A 14 -6.52 5.83 10.34
C GLU A 14 -6.21 4.36 10.64
N TYR A 15 -6.42 3.48 9.64
CA TYR A 15 -6.05 2.08 9.76
C TYR A 15 -4.54 1.94 9.96
N ALA A 16 -3.74 2.63 9.15
CA ALA A 16 -2.29 2.59 9.24
C ALA A 16 -1.79 3.02 10.63
N LEU A 17 -2.29 4.14 11.14
CA LEU A 17 -1.89 4.66 12.46
C LEU A 17 -2.30 3.74 13.61
N ARG A 18 -3.45 3.08 13.50
CA ARG A 18 -3.95 2.13 14.49
C ARG A 18 -3.08 0.88 14.56
N TRP A 19 -2.72 0.32 13.40
CA TRP A 19 -2.09 -1.00 13.32
C TRP A 19 -0.58 -0.95 13.08
N ALA A 20 0.04 0.22 12.83
CA ALA A 20 1.49 0.30 12.57
C ALA A 20 2.41 -0.36 13.62
N LEU A 21 1.93 -0.55 14.86
CA LEU A 21 2.68 -1.15 15.98
C LEU A 21 2.10 -2.50 16.46
N SER A 22 1.14 -3.09 15.74
CA SER A 22 0.45 -4.31 16.16
C SER A 22 -0.28 -4.97 14.99
N ARG A 23 -0.52 -6.27 15.03
CA ARG A 23 -1.16 -6.97 13.90
C ARG A 23 -2.68 -6.97 14.09
N ASN A 24 -3.42 -6.68 13.03
CA ASN A 24 -4.88 -6.87 13.04
C ASN A 24 -5.18 -8.39 13.05
N PRO A 25 -5.87 -8.92 14.08
CA PRO A 25 -6.17 -10.34 14.19
C PRO A 25 -7.07 -10.90 13.07
N GLU A 26 -7.68 -10.05 12.25
CA GLU A 26 -8.41 -10.47 11.04
C GLU A 26 -7.50 -11.01 9.93
N TYR A 27 -6.19 -10.76 10.01
CA TYR A 27 -5.20 -11.16 9.02
C TYR A 27 -4.11 -12.02 9.67
N TYR A 28 -3.53 -12.94 8.89
CA TYR A 28 -2.41 -13.74 9.33
C TYR A 28 -1.20 -12.86 9.66
N ASN A 29 -0.41 -13.25 10.66
CA ASN A 29 0.82 -12.55 11.01
C ASN A 29 1.99 -13.04 10.13
N PHE A 30 2.46 -12.18 9.22
CA PHE A 30 3.53 -12.51 8.26
C PHE A 30 4.97 -12.28 8.77
N ASP A 31 5.16 -11.92 10.06
CA ASP A 31 6.49 -11.59 10.63
C ASP A 31 7.60 -12.61 10.31
N ASN A 32 7.26 -13.90 10.33
CA ASN A 32 8.24 -14.99 10.21
C ASN A 32 8.39 -15.55 8.78
N ILE A 33 7.54 -15.14 7.83
CA ILE A 33 7.53 -15.68 6.47
C ILE A 33 7.77 -14.61 5.39
N GLY A 34 7.85 -13.33 5.80
CA GLY A 34 8.04 -12.20 4.91
C GLY A 34 6.75 -11.74 4.23
N GLY A 35 6.84 -10.58 3.57
CA GLY A 35 5.69 -9.95 2.89
C GLY A 35 4.79 -9.09 3.77
N ASP A 36 5.08 -8.97 5.07
CA ASP A 36 4.19 -8.25 5.99
C ASP A 36 4.08 -6.74 5.71
N CYS A 37 5.14 -6.13 5.15
CA CYS A 37 5.07 -4.74 4.72
C CYS A 37 3.97 -4.51 3.67
N THR A 38 3.86 -5.41 2.69
CA THR A 38 2.83 -5.35 1.64
C THR A 38 1.48 -5.78 2.18
N ASN A 39 1.41 -6.83 3.03
CA ASN A 39 0.19 -7.24 3.71
C ASN A 39 -0.45 -6.07 4.46
N PHE A 40 0.33 -5.38 5.30
CA PHE A 40 -0.12 -4.22 6.05
C PHE A 40 -0.63 -3.10 5.14
N VAL A 41 0.12 -2.75 4.10
CA VAL A 41 -0.31 -1.70 3.16
C VAL A 41 -1.56 -2.12 2.39
N SER A 42 -1.70 -3.39 2.03
CA SER A 42 -2.91 -3.92 1.41
C SER A 42 -4.13 -3.77 2.33
N GLN A 43 -3.98 -4.06 3.62
CA GLN A 43 -5.04 -3.83 4.61
C GLN A 43 -5.41 -2.33 4.71
N CYS A 44 -4.43 -1.44 4.70
CA CYS A 44 -4.67 0.01 4.72
C CYS A 44 -5.46 0.47 3.48
N LEU A 45 -5.03 0.03 2.28
CA LEU A 45 -5.72 0.32 1.03
C LEU A 45 -7.16 -0.22 1.05
N TYR A 46 -7.35 -1.44 1.56
CA TYR A 46 -8.67 -2.06 1.66
C TYR A 46 -9.58 -1.32 2.64
N ALA A 47 -9.05 -0.83 3.76
CA ALA A 47 -9.81 0.01 4.68
C ALA A 47 -10.35 1.28 4.01
N GLY A 48 -9.61 1.82 3.03
CA GLY A 48 -9.97 3.00 2.26
C GLY A 48 -10.89 2.75 1.06
N CYS A 49 -10.80 1.61 0.38
CA CYS A 49 -11.62 1.32 -0.81
C CYS A 49 -12.80 0.36 -0.56
N ARG A 50 -12.68 -0.55 0.41
CA ARG A 50 -13.67 -1.60 0.74
C ARG A 50 -14.04 -2.53 -0.42
N VAL A 51 -13.19 -2.63 -1.43
CA VAL A 51 -13.36 -3.50 -2.60
C VAL A 51 -12.06 -4.25 -2.86
N MET A 52 -12.13 -5.57 -2.94
CA MET A 52 -11.03 -6.43 -3.39
C MET A 52 -11.27 -6.86 -4.85
N ASN A 53 -10.20 -7.32 -5.49
CA ASN A 53 -10.23 -7.88 -6.83
C ASN A 53 -9.91 -9.37 -6.76
N TYR A 54 -10.89 -10.24 -7.02
CA TYR A 54 -10.78 -11.70 -6.87
C TYR A 54 -10.37 -12.43 -8.16
N SER A 55 -9.67 -11.75 -9.08
CA SER A 55 -9.22 -12.33 -10.36
C SER A 55 -8.01 -13.27 -10.24
N GLY A 56 -7.97 -14.10 -9.20
CA GLY A 56 -6.90 -15.09 -8.97
C GLY A 56 -5.51 -14.45 -8.81
N ASP A 57 -4.52 -14.99 -9.51
CA ASP A 57 -3.12 -14.54 -9.43
C ASP A 57 -2.90 -13.11 -9.93
N ASP A 58 -3.77 -12.63 -10.84
CA ASP A 58 -3.76 -11.25 -11.36
C ASP A 58 -4.59 -10.28 -10.50
N GLY A 59 -5.26 -10.80 -9.47
CA GLY A 59 -6.10 -10.03 -8.57
C GLY A 59 -5.32 -9.33 -7.44
N TRP A 60 -6.09 -8.83 -6.49
CA TRP A 60 -5.62 -8.29 -5.21
C TRP A 60 -6.70 -8.53 -4.16
N TYR A 61 -6.53 -9.62 -3.41
CA TYR A 61 -7.46 -10.05 -2.38
C TYR A 61 -6.75 -10.86 -1.30
N TYR A 62 -7.41 -10.96 -0.15
CA TYR A 62 -7.06 -11.85 0.95
C TYR A 62 -8.32 -12.45 1.53
N ILE A 63 -8.37 -13.77 1.63
CA ILE A 63 -9.40 -14.52 2.33
C ILE A 63 -8.77 -15.16 3.57
N ASP A 64 -7.66 -15.88 3.38
CA ASP A 64 -6.87 -16.47 4.45
C ASP A 64 -5.40 -16.63 4.00
N LEU A 65 -4.60 -17.33 4.80
CA LEU A 65 -3.19 -17.56 4.48
C LEU A 65 -3.03 -18.30 3.15
N ASP A 66 -3.82 -19.33 2.86
CA ASP A 66 -3.63 -20.16 1.67
C ASP A 66 -4.40 -19.63 0.45
N ASN A 67 -5.38 -18.75 0.68
CA ASN A 67 -6.24 -18.16 -0.34
C ASN A 67 -6.09 -16.63 -0.38
N ARG A 68 -5.05 -16.16 -1.07
CA ARG A 68 -4.76 -14.74 -1.29
C ARG A 68 -4.03 -14.52 -2.62
N ALA A 69 -4.22 -13.35 -3.21
CA ALA A 69 -3.46 -12.98 -4.40
C ALA A 69 -1.98 -12.71 -4.07
N PRO A 70 -1.03 -13.01 -4.97
CA PRO A 70 0.37 -12.59 -4.83
C PRO A 70 0.53 -11.09 -4.55
N ALA A 71 -0.32 -10.25 -5.17
CA ALA A 71 -0.33 -8.81 -4.98
C ALA A 71 -0.69 -8.35 -3.55
N TRP A 72 -1.36 -9.20 -2.75
CA TRP A 72 -1.69 -8.82 -1.37
C TRP A 72 -0.45 -8.76 -0.47
N THR A 73 0.54 -9.63 -0.72
CA THR A 73 1.73 -9.78 0.14
C THR A 73 3.07 -9.55 -0.56
N GLY A 74 3.11 -9.42 -1.89
CA GLY A 74 4.33 -9.23 -2.67
C GLY A 74 4.52 -7.80 -3.18
N VAL A 75 5.66 -7.19 -2.88
CA VAL A 75 5.98 -5.77 -3.22
C VAL A 75 5.83 -5.50 -4.73
N GLU A 76 6.46 -6.31 -5.57
CA GLU A 76 6.43 -6.14 -7.03
C GLU A 76 5.07 -6.48 -7.64
N PHE A 77 4.36 -7.46 -7.08
CA PHE A 77 3.01 -7.81 -7.51
C PHE A 77 2.00 -6.70 -7.17
N LEU A 78 2.10 -6.10 -5.97
CA LEU A 78 1.29 -4.95 -5.61
C LEU A 78 1.60 -3.74 -6.51
N ASN A 79 2.89 -3.49 -6.79
CA ASN A 79 3.30 -2.42 -7.71
C ASN A 79 2.60 -2.56 -9.06
N ARG A 80 2.72 -3.75 -9.67
CA ARG A 80 2.10 -4.06 -10.96
C ARG A 80 0.59 -3.88 -10.88
N PHE A 81 -0.06 -4.49 -9.88
CA PHE A 81 -1.51 -4.40 -9.70
C PHE A 81 -1.98 -2.94 -9.63
N LEU A 82 -1.39 -2.12 -8.75
CA LEU A 82 -1.81 -0.72 -8.59
C LEU A 82 -1.69 0.09 -9.88
N LEU A 83 -0.64 -0.17 -10.68
CA LEU A 83 -0.34 0.60 -11.89
C LEU A 83 -1.07 0.10 -13.13
N THR A 84 -1.52 -1.15 -13.16
CA THR A 84 -2.17 -1.74 -14.34
C THR A 84 -3.63 -2.12 -14.13
N ASN A 85 -4.16 -2.01 -12.90
CA ASN A 85 -5.53 -2.42 -12.61
C ASN A 85 -6.57 -1.56 -13.35
N SER A 86 -7.24 -2.18 -14.30
CA SER A 86 -8.42 -1.67 -15.01
C SER A 86 -9.73 -2.23 -14.47
N GLY A 87 -9.68 -3.16 -13.51
CA GLY A 87 -10.83 -3.83 -12.90
C GLY A 87 -11.26 -3.21 -11.55
N PRO A 88 -11.96 -4.00 -10.71
CA PRO A 88 -12.31 -3.61 -9.34
C PRO A 88 -11.10 -3.35 -8.44
N ALA A 89 -11.35 -2.73 -7.29
CA ALA A 89 -10.37 -2.30 -6.28
C ALA A 89 -9.60 -1.02 -6.64
N VAL A 90 -8.58 -0.71 -5.83
CA VAL A 90 -7.75 0.50 -5.99
C VAL A 90 -6.91 0.46 -7.26
N TYR A 91 -6.63 1.65 -7.80
CA TYR A 91 -5.66 1.86 -8.87
C TYR A 91 -4.92 3.17 -8.61
N GLY A 92 -3.74 3.30 -9.19
CA GLY A 92 -2.89 4.45 -8.99
C GLY A 92 -1.94 4.71 -10.15
N GLU A 93 -1.14 5.75 -9.98
CA GLU A 93 -0.15 6.20 -10.95
C GLU A 93 1.14 6.60 -10.24
N VAL A 94 2.26 6.47 -10.95
CA VAL A 94 3.54 6.93 -10.42
C VAL A 94 3.53 8.46 -10.32
N ARG A 95 4.00 8.99 -9.18
CA ARG A 95 4.16 10.43 -8.96
C ARG A 95 5.47 10.71 -8.24
N GLU A 96 6.01 11.90 -8.50
CA GLU A 96 7.06 12.51 -7.70
C GLU A 96 6.62 12.61 -6.23
N LEU A 97 7.57 12.53 -5.30
CA LEU A 97 7.29 12.58 -3.85
C LEU A 97 6.51 13.84 -3.45
N SER A 98 6.73 14.96 -4.12
CA SER A 98 6.05 16.23 -3.88
C SER A 98 4.57 16.23 -4.30
N GLY A 99 4.16 15.30 -5.16
CA GLY A 99 2.78 15.11 -5.59
C GLY A 99 1.98 14.13 -4.74
N LEU A 100 2.63 13.46 -3.77
CA LEU A 100 1.97 12.49 -2.91
C LEU A 100 1.07 13.16 -1.86
N ARG A 101 0.14 12.37 -1.33
CA ARG A 101 -0.81 12.72 -0.28
C ARG A 101 -0.86 11.62 0.78
N PRO A 102 -1.29 11.92 2.01
CA PRO A 102 -1.64 10.87 2.97
C PRO A 102 -2.60 9.83 2.35
N GLY A 103 -2.31 8.56 2.63
CA GLY A 103 -2.97 7.40 2.03
C GLY A 103 -2.37 6.94 0.70
N ASP A 104 -1.38 7.66 0.14
CA ASP A 104 -0.58 7.15 -0.99
C ASP A 104 0.46 6.13 -0.55
N VAL A 105 1.00 5.37 -1.50
CA VAL A 105 1.97 4.31 -1.26
C VAL A 105 3.35 4.78 -1.70
N ILE A 106 4.38 4.38 -0.96
CA ILE A 106 5.78 4.49 -1.38
C ILE A 106 6.38 3.09 -1.37
N GLN A 107 7.15 2.78 -2.41
CA GLN A 107 7.95 1.56 -2.46
C GLN A 107 9.43 1.88 -2.60
N LEU A 108 10.25 1.26 -1.74
CA LEU A 108 11.69 1.47 -1.77
C LEU A 108 12.36 0.48 -2.73
N ARG A 109 13.34 0.99 -3.48
CA ARG A 109 14.17 0.24 -4.41
C ARG A 109 15.62 0.26 -3.96
N ASN A 110 16.29 -0.89 -4.07
CA ASN A 110 17.73 -1.00 -3.80
C ASN A 110 18.57 -0.57 -5.02
N SER A 111 19.89 -0.52 -4.87
CA SER A 111 20.82 -0.15 -5.95
C SER A 111 20.87 -1.14 -7.12
N GLU A 112 20.34 -2.35 -6.93
CA GLU A 112 20.23 -3.39 -7.96
C GLU A 112 18.93 -3.27 -8.77
N GLY A 113 18.07 -2.30 -8.43
CA GLY A 113 16.82 -2.04 -9.13
C GLY A 113 15.62 -2.82 -8.60
N ARG A 114 15.76 -3.62 -7.54
CA ARG A 114 14.69 -4.44 -6.96
C ARG A 114 13.85 -3.66 -5.95
N LEU A 115 12.52 -3.74 -6.09
CA LEU A 115 11.60 -3.24 -5.07
C LEU A 115 11.58 -4.21 -3.88
N TYR A 116 11.79 -3.71 -2.67
CA TYR A 116 11.93 -4.58 -1.49
C TYR A 116 11.08 -4.17 -0.30
N HIS A 117 10.50 -2.96 -0.31
CA HIS A 117 9.71 -2.47 0.81
C HIS A 117 8.50 -1.69 0.34
N THR A 118 7.35 -1.89 0.97
CA THR A 118 6.11 -1.13 0.74
C THR A 118 5.71 -0.43 2.03
N MET A 119 5.35 0.85 1.93
CA MET A 119 4.89 1.68 3.04
C MET A 119 3.74 2.59 2.60
N ILE A 120 2.90 3.01 3.54
CA ILE A 120 1.81 3.96 3.28
C ILE A 120 2.14 5.32 3.91
N VAL A 121 1.89 6.40 3.18
CA VAL A 121 2.09 7.76 3.66
C VAL A 121 1.03 8.09 4.70
N SER A 122 1.45 8.38 5.94
CA SER A 122 0.55 8.80 7.01
C SER A 122 0.42 10.31 7.11
N PHE A 123 1.50 11.04 6.82
CA PHE A 123 1.54 12.50 6.96
C PHE A 123 2.61 13.13 6.06
N ILE A 124 2.40 14.38 5.64
CA ILE A 124 3.36 15.17 4.85
C ILE A 124 3.43 16.59 5.41
N PHE A 125 4.63 17.04 5.79
CA PHE A 125 4.96 18.47 5.91
C PHE A 125 5.34 19.02 4.53
N THR A 126 4.87 20.23 4.22
CA THR A 126 5.25 20.93 2.98
C THR A 126 6.63 21.58 3.14
N PRO A 127 7.55 21.42 2.17
CA PRO A 127 7.40 20.71 0.89
C PRO A 127 7.47 19.17 1.04
N GLY A 128 6.71 18.46 0.19
CA GLY A 128 6.72 17.00 0.13
C GLY A 128 8.05 16.47 -0.40
N ASN A 129 8.99 16.23 0.51
CA ASN A 129 10.31 15.66 0.25
C ASN A 129 10.61 14.56 1.29
N PRO A 130 11.72 13.82 1.20
CA PRO A 130 12.02 12.76 2.16
C PRO A 130 12.07 13.19 3.62
N GLU A 131 12.45 14.45 3.91
CA GLU A 131 12.38 14.99 5.27
C GLU A 131 10.93 15.28 5.69
N GLY A 132 10.09 15.76 4.78
CA GLY A 132 8.70 16.13 5.06
C GLY A 132 7.73 14.95 5.10
N ILE A 133 8.07 13.80 4.50
CA ILE A 133 7.16 12.65 4.35
C ILE A 133 7.33 11.66 5.51
N PHE A 134 6.19 11.28 6.10
CA PHE A 134 6.09 10.31 7.17
C PHE A 134 5.23 9.13 6.72
N THR A 135 5.68 7.93 7.05
CA THR A 135 5.04 6.69 6.63
C THR A 135 4.78 5.75 7.80
N CYS A 136 3.88 4.80 7.54
CA CYS A 136 3.67 3.64 8.39
C CYS A 136 4.03 2.37 7.62
N SER A 137 4.63 1.38 8.29
CA SER A 137 4.95 0.07 7.72
C SER A 137 5.24 -0.96 8.81
N HIS A 138 4.98 -2.25 8.56
CA HIS A 138 5.36 -3.31 9.49
C HIS A 138 6.84 -3.74 9.44
N THR A 139 7.66 -3.16 8.57
CA THR A 139 9.11 -3.33 8.71
C THR A 139 9.60 -2.50 9.90
N TYR A 140 10.07 -3.19 10.93
CA TYR A 140 10.41 -2.62 12.24
C TYR A 140 9.24 -1.97 13.00
N ASP A 141 7.99 -2.29 12.66
CA ASP A 141 6.80 -1.69 13.28
C ASP A 141 6.89 -0.15 13.34
N ALA A 142 6.93 0.48 12.17
CA ALA A 142 7.14 1.90 12.01
C ALA A 142 5.80 2.66 11.97
N ARG A 143 5.58 3.55 12.95
CA ARG A 143 4.45 4.50 12.97
C ARG A 143 4.97 5.92 12.84
N ASN A 144 4.56 6.64 11.80
CA ASN A 144 5.05 7.99 11.49
C ASN A 144 6.58 8.05 11.46
N ARG A 145 7.22 7.13 10.73
CA ARG A 145 8.65 7.18 10.51
C ARG A 145 8.94 8.08 9.31
N ARG A 146 9.91 8.97 9.45
CA ARG A 146 10.32 9.90 8.39
C ARG A 146 11.01 9.14 7.25
N LEU A 147 10.65 9.44 6.00
CA LEU A 147 11.18 8.75 4.82
C LEU A 147 12.71 8.87 4.71
N SER A 148 13.29 10.03 5.07
CA SER A 148 14.75 10.24 5.05
C SER A 148 15.54 9.34 6.01
N THR A 149 14.88 8.65 6.95
CA THR A 149 15.55 7.72 7.89
C THR A 149 15.68 6.29 7.36
N TYR A 150 15.22 6.04 6.14
CA TYR A 150 15.39 4.75 5.45
C TYR A 150 16.61 4.82 4.53
N SER A 151 17.32 3.70 4.39
CA SER A 151 18.37 3.55 3.39
C SER A 151 17.76 2.92 2.13
N TYR A 152 17.83 3.62 1.00
CA TYR A 152 17.31 3.17 -0.30
C TYR A 152 18.07 3.87 -1.43
N ALA A 153 18.03 3.30 -2.65
CA ALA A 153 18.53 3.98 -3.84
C ALA A 153 17.46 4.88 -4.47
N GLU A 154 16.20 4.45 -4.45
CA GLU A 154 15.05 5.20 -4.97
C GLU A 154 13.80 4.94 -4.12
N ALA A 155 12.94 5.96 -4.00
CA ALA A 155 11.61 5.86 -3.40
C ALA A 155 10.55 6.12 -4.49
N VAL A 156 9.87 5.07 -4.92
CA VAL A 156 8.82 5.12 -5.94
C VAL A 156 7.51 5.53 -5.29
N GLY A 157 7.03 6.74 -5.59
CA GLY A 157 5.73 7.24 -5.14
C GLY A 157 4.59 6.74 -6.03
N ILE A 158 3.54 6.20 -5.43
CA ILE A 158 2.32 5.76 -6.11
C ILE A 158 1.14 6.54 -5.54
N HIS A 159 0.60 7.44 -6.34
CA HIS A 159 -0.62 8.15 -6.02
C HIS A 159 -1.84 7.26 -6.25
N ILE A 160 -2.65 7.02 -5.22
CA ILE A 160 -3.87 6.22 -5.34
C ILE A 160 -5.00 7.09 -5.89
N SER A 161 -5.24 6.97 -7.19
CA SER A 161 -6.17 7.82 -7.93
C SER A 161 -7.64 7.56 -7.59
N GLY A 162 -7.98 6.32 -7.21
CA GLY A 162 -9.36 5.95 -6.89
C GLY A 162 -9.52 4.45 -6.65
N ALA A 163 -10.77 4.01 -6.68
CA ALA A 163 -11.12 2.60 -6.66
C ALA A 163 -12.43 2.36 -7.41
N ARG A 164 -12.56 1.18 -8.01
CA ARG A 164 -13.74 0.77 -8.79
C ARG A 164 -14.41 -0.45 -8.19
N ARG A 165 -15.68 -0.65 -8.55
CA ARG A 165 -16.47 -1.85 -8.21
C ARG A 165 -17.25 -2.34 -9.42
N GLU A 166 -17.39 -3.65 -9.52
CA GLU A 166 -18.34 -4.28 -10.43
C GLU A 166 -19.77 -4.19 -9.89
N ILE A 167 -20.69 -3.82 -10.77
CA ILE A 167 -22.13 -3.94 -10.57
C ILE A 167 -22.68 -4.97 -11.57
N PHE A 168 -23.60 -5.79 -11.07
CA PHE A 168 -24.37 -6.80 -11.81
C PHE A 168 -25.66 -6.19 -12.35
#